data_AF-A0A2V1DA48-F1
#
_entry.id   AF-A0A2V1DA48-F1
#
_cell.length_a   1.000
_cell.length_b   1.000
_cell.length_c   1.000
_cell.angle_alpha   90.00
_cell.angle_beta   90.00
_cell.angle_gamma   90.00
#
_symmetry.space_group_name_H-M   'P 1'
#
loop_
_entity.id
_entity.type
_entity.pdbx_description
1 polymer ?
#
loop_
_entity_poly.entity_id
_entity_poly.type
_entity_poly.pdbx_seq_one_letter_code
_entity_poly.pdbx_strand_id
1 'polypeptide(L)'
;MATFHPFPRLPFELRVQIWEMSVEPRTVQLRKKHRDPRYYRHPLWTSTTPVPAVLQVCREARYHGLYQMSFFSDVLAPDLVPRFVWVNLEIDIIDIGEALFEDYQSIAHFFRRLKFTREESNEVYYHWEVHDLRMFVNVKEMYVVCADGLDAWIGALEEHYWPCGDENVFFIDPKDDNRVFRGNEGLDQIADMIDWSSYEL
;
A
#
# COMPACT_ATOMS: atom_id res chain seq x y z
N MET A 1 -5.25 -23.27 25.31
CA MET A 1 -4.98 -21.82 25.34
C MET A 1 -4.24 -21.52 26.64
N ALA A 2 -2.95 -21.19 26.57
CA ALA A 2 -2.19 -20.79 27.74
C ALA A 2 -2.44 -19.29 27.97
N THR A 3 -3.07 -18.95 29.08
CA THR A 3 -3.30 -17.55 29.47
C THR A 3 -1.98 -16.98 29.96
N PHE A 4 -1.43 -15.96 29.30
CA PHE A 4 -0.22 -15.29 29.76
C PHE A 4 -0.57 -14.38 30.96
N HIS A 5 -0.59 -15.00 32.15
CA HIS A 5 -0.94 -14.37 33.42
C HIS A 5 -0.10 -13.14 33.84
N PRO A 6 1.15 -12.95 33.39
CA PRO A 6 1.94 -11.78 33.79
C PRO A 6 1.47 -10.46 33.15
N PHE A 7 1.03 -10.47 31.88
CA PHE A 7 0.71 -9.22 31.16
C PHE A 7 -0.39 -8.38 31.82
N PRO A 8 -1.53 -8.96 32.26
CA PRO A 8 -2.56 -8.18 32.97
C PRO A 8 -2.09 -7.59 34.31
N ARG A 9 -0.97 -8.05 34.87
CA ARG A 9 -0.41 -7.55 36.13
C ARG A 9 0.50 -6.33 35.95
N LEU A 10 0.88 -6.02 34.71
CA LEU A 10 1.63 -4.81 34.41
C LEU A 10 0.75 -3.57 34.65
N PRO A 11 1.35 -2.46 35.13
CA PRO A 11 0.72 -1.13 35.10
C PRO A 11 0.19 -0.81 33.70
N PHE A 12 -0.90 -0.05 33.67
CA PHE A 12 -1.59 0.28 32.42
C PHE A 12 -0.66 0.94 31.40
N GLU A 13 0.21 1.83 31.86
CA GLU A 13 1.18 2.56 31.04
C GLU A 13 2.12 1.61 30.29
N LEU A 14 2.60 0.56 30.96
CA LEU A 14 3.45 -0.44 30.32
C LEU A 14 2.68 -1.29 29.31
N ARG A 15 1.42 -1.62 29.59
CA ARG A 15 0.59 -2.39 28.64
C ARG A 15 0.31 -1.58 27.38
N VAL A 16 0.01 -0.29 27.52
CA VAL A 16 -0.14 0.64 26.40
C VAL A 16 1.13 0.68 25.55
N GLN A 17 2.29 0.92 26.16
CA GLN A 17 3.55 0.94 25.43
C GLN A 17 3.85 -0.38 24.70
N ILE A 18 3.57 -1.52 25.34
CA ILE A 18 3.72 -2.83 24.68
C ILE A 18 2.82 -2.94 23.46
N TRP A 19 1.58 -2.46 23.54
CA TRP A 19 0.66 -2.46 22.41
C TRP A 19 1.12 -1.55 21.27
N GLU A 20 1.55 -0.33 21.57
CA GLU A 20 2.12 0.59 20.59
C GLU A 20 3.35 0.00 19.88
N MET A 21 4.23 -0.68 20.62
CA MET A 21 5.41 -1.35 20.07
C MET A 21 5.13 -2.66 19.33
N SER A 22 3.92 -3.24 19.49
CA SER A 22 3.55 -4.51 18.86
C SER A 22 3.06 -4.37 17.42
N VAL A 23 2.93 -3.14 16.92
CA VAL A 23 2.47 -2.87 15.56
C VAL A 23 3.63 -2.98 14.60
N GLU A 24 3.48 -3.81 13.57
CA GLU A 24 4.49 -3.99 12.53
C GLU A 24 3.96 -3.47 11.18
N PRO A 25 4.81 -2.75 10.41
CA PRO A 25 4.47 -2.37 9.05
C PRO A 25 4.15 -3.59 8.20
N ARG A 26 3.14 -3.47 7.34
CA ARG A 26 2.74 -4.55 6.42
C ARG A 26 2.13 -4.01 5.15
N THR A 27 2.10 -4.86 4.13
CA THR A 27 1.43 -4.57 2.87
C THR A 27 -0.01 -5.07 2.90
N VAL A 28 -0.96 -4.15 2.78
CA VAL A 28 -2.39 -4.43 2.72
C VAL A 28 -2.83 -4.39 1.27
N GLN A 29 -3.14 -5.55 0.71
CA GLN A 29 -3.71 -5.63 -0.63
C GLN A 29 -5.13 -5.07 -0.59
N LEU A 30 -5.39 -4.02 -1.37
CA LEU A 30 -6.71 -3.44 -1.53
C LEU A 30 -7.17 -3.70 -2.97
N ARG A 31 -8.36 -4.26 -3.12
CA ARG A 31 -8.96 -4.55 -4.43
C ARG A 31 -10.39 -4.05 -4.48
N LYS A 32 -10.70 -3.32 -5.54
CA LYS A 32 -12.07 -2.95 -5.92
C LYS A 32 -12.76 -4.15 -6.57
N LYS A 33 -13.96 -4.51 -6.11
CA LYS A 33 -14.82 -5.45 -6.82
C LYS A 33 -15.97 -4.71 -7.49
N HIS A 34 -16.07 -4.86 -8.81
CA HIS A 34 -17.26 -4.43 -9.53
C HIS A 34 -18.45 -5.26 -9.10
N ARG A 35 -19.52 -4.57 -8.70
CA ARG A 35 -20.81 -5.15 -8.38
C ARG A 35 -21.89 -4.37 -9.09
N ASP A 36 -23.02 -5.02 -9.27
CA ASP A 36 -24.19 -4.42 -9.87
C ASP A 36 -24.62 -3.16 -9.08
N PRO A 37 -24.64 -1.98 -9.72
CA PRO A 37 -24.98 -0.70 -9.11
C PRO A 37 -26.34 -0.67 -8.42
N ARG A 38 -27.24 -1.62 -8.75
CA ARG A 38 -28.54 -1.75 -8.10
C ARG A 38 -28.45 -2.12 -6.62
N TYR A 39 -27.34 -2.72 -6.17
CA TYR A 39 -27.18 -3.23 -4.80
C TYR A 39 -26.14 -2.48 -3.96
N TYR A 40 -25.32 -1.62 -4.59
CA TYR A 40 -24.20 -0.95 -3.93
C TYR A 40 -24.13 0.51 -4.39
N ARG A 41 -24.12 1.46 -3.44
CA ARG A 41 -23.85 2.89 -3.73
C ARG A 41 -22.37 3.19 -3.89
N HIS A 42 -21.54 2.40 -3.23
CA HIS A 42 -20.10 2.59 -3.18
C HIS A 42 -19.37 1.33 -3.66
N PRO A 43 -18.12 1.46 -4.14
CA PRO A 43 -17.32 0.30 -4.54
C PRO A 43 -17.17 -0.68 -3.37
N LEU A 44 -17.23 -1.98 -3.67
CA LEU A 44 -16.93 -3.01 -2.68
C LEU A 44 -15.42 -3.17 -2.56
N TRP A 45 -14.87 -2.69 -1.45
CA TRP A 45 -13.46 -2.85 -1.11
C TRP A 45 -13.22 -4.20 -0.45
N THR A 46 -12.21 -4.92 -0.92
CA THR A 46 -11.82 -6.21 -0.37
C THR A 46 -10.32 -6.28 -0.16
N SER A 47 -9.91 -7.03 0.86
CA SER A 47 -8.52 -7.36 1.13
C SER A 47 -8.40 -8.85 1.40
N THR A 48 -7.35 -9.45 0.86
CA THR A 48 -6.89 -10.81 1.16
C THR A 48 -5.91 -10.83 2.33
N THR A 49 -5.39 -9.66 2.72
CA THR A 49 -4.45 -9.53 3.84
C THR A 49 -5.15 -9.91 5.14
N PRO A 50 -4.60 -10.87 5.93
CA PRO A 50 -5.19 -11.28 7.20
C PRO A 50 -5.36 -10.10 8.17
N VAL A 51 -6.32 -10.22 9.10
CA VAL A 51 -6.48 -9.25 10.19
C VAL A 51 -5.19 -9.27 11.06
N PRO A 52 -4.64 -8.11 11.45
CA PRO A 52 -3.45 -8.05 12.30
C PRO A 52 -3.60 -8.92 13.54
N ALA A 53 -2.55 -9.67 13.88
CA ALA A 53 -2.56 -10.58 15.03
C ALA A 53 -2.92 -9.85 16.33
N VAL A 54 -2.42 -8.62 16.51
CA VAL A 54 -2.68 -7.78 17.69
C VAL A 54 -4.17 -7.55 17.96
N LEU A 55 -5.00 -7.43 16.92
CA LEU A 55 -6.46 -7.24 17.06
C LEU A 55 -7.21 -8.50 17.52
N GLN A 56 -6.54 -9.66 17.41
CA GLN A 56 -7.07 -10.97 17.80
C GLN A 56 -6.61 -11.40 19.20
N VAL A 57 -5.64 -10.70 19.81
CA VAL A 57 -5.06 -11.11 21.11
C VAL A 57 -6.07 -10.97 22.25
N CYS A 58 -6.63 -9.78 22.44
CA CYS A 58 -7.58 -9.50 23.51
C CYS A 58 -8.40 -8.23 23.26
N ARG A 59 -9.36 -7.96 24.15
CA ARG A 59 -10.19 -6.76 24.09
C ARG A 59 -9.36 -5.47 24.23
N GLU A 60 -8.37 -5.46 25.11
CA GLU A 60 -7.53 -4.28 25.37
C GLU A 60 -6.80 -3.84 24.08
N ALA A 61 -6.06 -4.76 23.45
CA ALA A 61 -5.36 -4.50 22.19
C ALA A 61 -6.30 -4.05 21.05
N ARG A 62 -7.47 -4.70 20.90
CA ARG A 62 -8.43 -4.36 19.83
C ARG A 62 -8.97 -2.94 19.93
N TYR A 63 -9.23 -2.47 21.14
CA TYR A 63 -9.79 -1.13 21.38
C TYR A 63 -8.73 -0.09 21.72
N HIS A 64 -7.44 -0.43 21.61
CA HIS A 64 -6.35 0.50 21.88
C HIS A 64 -6.15 1.54 20.75
N GLY A 65 -6.82 1.36 19.59
CA GLY A 65 -6.76 2.32 18.49
C GLY A 65 -5.56 2.16 17.55
N LEU A 66 -4.84 1.04 17.64
CA LEU A 66 -3.66 0.74 16.79
C LEU A 66 -4.01 0.56 15.31
N TYR A 67 -5.23 0.14 15.01
CA TYR A 67 -5.76 -0.02 13.67
C TYR A 67 -7.17 0.55 13.63
N GLN A 68 -7.56 1.05 12.47
CA GLN A 68 -8.92 1.53 12.21
C GLN A 68 -9.60 0.70 11.14
N MET A 69 -10.92 0.65 11.22
CA MET A 69 -11.76 0.11 10.15
C MET A 69 -11.86 1.19 9.06
N SER A 70 -11.34 0.91 7.87
CA SER A 70 -11.35 1.86 6.74
C SER A 70 -11.95 1.23 5.49
N PHE A 71 -12.15 2.07 4.46
CA PHE A 71 -12.68 1.67 3.15
C PHE A 71 -14.04 0.96 3.26
N PHE A 72 -14.95 1.56 4.02
CA PHE A 72 -16.28 1.03 4.20
C PHE A 72 -17.00 0.89 2.87
N SER A 73 -17.58 -0.29 2.65
CA SER A 73 -18.51 -0.53 1.56
C SER A 73 -19.91 -0.51 2.14
N ASP A 74 -20.62 0.61 1.98
CA ASP A 74 -22.02 0.68 2.39
C ASP A 74 -22.85 -0.20 1.47
N VAL A 75 -23.59 -1.12 2.09
CA VAL A 75 -24.45 -2.04 1.36
C VAL A 75 -25.89 -1.57 1.48
N LEU A 76 -26.59 -1.48 0.34
CA LEU A 76 -28.00 -1.11 0.32
C LEU A 76 -28.93 -2.30 0.59
N ALA A 77 -28.41 -3.52 0.41
CA ALA A 77 -29.19 -4.74 0.59
C ALA A 77 -29.23 -5.13 2.09
N PRO A 78 -30.42 -5.36 2.69
CA PRO A 78 -30.57 -5.65 4.11
C PRO A 78 -29.88 -6.94 4.60
N ASP A 79 -29.56 -7.84 3.69
CA ASP A 79 -28.99 -9.17 3.92
C ASP A 79 -27.45 -9.21 3.87
N LEU A 80 -26.81 -8.09 3.52
CA LEU A 80 -25.37 -8.02 3.36
C LEU A 80 -24.72 -7.24 4.51
N VAL A 81 -23.65 -7.82 5.05
CA VAL A 81 -22.86 -7.21 6.14
C VAL A 81 -21.92 -6.16 5.55
N PRO A 82 -21.85 -4.93 6.12
CA PRO A 82 -20.85 -3.93 5.75
C PRO A 82 -19.45 -4.51 5.77
N ARG A 83 -18.65 -4.21 4.75
CA ARG A 83 -17.25 -4.63 4.66
C ARG A 83 -16.33 -3.46 4.90
N PHE A 84 -15.20 -3.75 5.53
CA PHE A 84 -14.15 -2.81 5.86
C PHE A 84 -12.82 -3.55 5.90
N VAL A 85 -11.74 -2.79 5.86
CA VAL A 85 -10.37 -3.30 5.97
C VAL A 85 -9.73 -2.70 7.22
N TRP A 86 -9.11 -3.54 8.04
CA TRP A 86 -8.30 -3.06 9.16
C TRP A 86 -6.97 -2.53 8.64
N VAL A 87 -6.70 -1.24 8.85
CA VAL A 87 -5.48 -0.58 8.41
C VAL A 87 -4.95 0.36 9.47
N ASN A 88 -3.63 0.48 9.54
CA ASN A 88 -2.95 1.58 10.18
C ASN A 88 -2.35 2.46 9.08
N LEU A 89 -3.05 3.52 8.68
CA LEU A 89 -2.64 4.36 7.55
C LEU A 89 -1.27 5.02 7.76
N GLU A 90 -0.79 5.15 9.00
CA GLU A 90 0.50 5.79 9.28
C GLU A 90 1.69 4.84 9.12
N ILE A 91 1.50 3.54 8.94
CA ILE A 91 2.60 2.57 8.73
C ILE A 91 2.32 1.53 7.64
N ASP A 92 1.05 1.19 7.37
CA ASP A 92 0.70 0.18 6.38
C ASP A 92 0.92 0.73 4.97
N ILE A 93 1.45 -0.12 4.09
CA ILE A 93 1.53 0.14 2.65
C ILE A 93 0.26 -0.40 2.01
N ILE A 94 -0.49 0.45 1.32
CA ILE A 94 -1.68 0.01 0.58
C ILE A 94 -1.27 -0.39 -0.83
N ASP A 95 -1.41 -1.66 -1.17
CA ASP A 95 -1.04 -2.23 -2.46
C ASP A 95 -2.27 -2.41 -3.36
N ILE A 96 -2.32 -1.68 -4.46
CA ILE A 96 -3.40 -1.75 -5.46
C ILE A 96 -3.10 -2.70 -6.62
N GLY A 97 -1.86 -3.21 -6.73
CA GLY A 97 -1.38 -4.03 -7.83
C GLY A 97 -1.50 -3.31 -9.19
N GLU A 98 -2.06 -4.00 -10.17
CA GLU A 98 -2.28 -3.51 -11.54
C GLU A 98 -3.60 -2.72 -11.71
N ALA A 99 -4.39 -2.54 -10.65
CA ALA A 99 -5.67 -1.83 -10.74
C ALA A 99 -5.46 -0.35 -11.04
N LEU A 100 -6.30 0.24 -11.90
CA LEU A 100 -6.17 1.63 -12.35
C LEU A 100 -6.24 2.63 -11.20
N PHE A 101 -5.52 3.74 -11.29
CA PHE A 101 -5.55 4.78 -10.24
C PHE A 101 -6.94 5.41 -10.07
N GLU A 102 -7.65 5.68 -11.17
CA GLU A 102 -9.00 6.27 -11.16
C GLU A 102 -9.99 5.46 -10.32
N ASP A 103 -9.80 4.14 -10.19
CA ASP A 103 -10.67 3.28 -9.41
C ASP A 103 -10.69 3.67 -7.92
N TYR A 104 -9.62 4.31 -7.44
CA TYR A 104 -9.39 4.69 -6.07
C TYR A 104 -9.64 6.18 -5.80
N GLN A 105 -10.07 6.97 -6.78
CA GLN A 105 -10.25 8.43 -6.65
C GLN A 105 -10.98 8.84 -5.35
N SER A 106 -12.08 8.16 -5.02
CA SER A 106 -12.90 8.46 -3.83
C SER A 106 -12.17 8.25 -2.49
N ILE A 107 -11.10 7.46 -2.47
CA ILE A 107 -10.35 7.11 -1.25
C ILE A 107 -8.85 7.42 -1.34
N ALA A 108 -8.36 7.93 -2.47
CA ALA A 108 -6.94 8.20 -2.73
C ALA A 108 -6.32 9.13 -1.67
N HIS A 109 -7.09 10.11 -1.18
CA HIS A 109 -6.67 11.04 -0.13
C HIS A 109 -6.40 10.38 1.24
N PHE A 110 -6.81 9.14 1.47
CA PHE A 110 -6.48 8.41 2.71
C PHE A 110 -5.09 7.76 2.66
N PHE A 111 -4.51 7.61 1.48
CA PHE A 111 -3.28 6.84 1.31
C PHE A 111 -2.10 7.67 1.83
N ARG A 112 -1.26 7.04 2.67
CA ARG A 112 0.03 7.59 3.09
C ARG A 112 1.20 6.87 2.43
N ARG A 113 1.03 5.58 2.13
CA ARG A 113 2.01 4.76 1.42
C ARG A 113 1.27 3.95 0.36
N LEU A 114 1.64 4.13 -0.89
CA LEU A 114 1.00 3.47 -2.02
C LEU A 114 1.98 2.51 -2.67
N LYS A 115 1.57 1.25 -2.87
CA LYS A 115 2.27 0.29 -3.73
C LYS A 115 1.42 -0.03 -4.96
N PHE A 116 2.04 -0.08 -6.12
CA PHE A 116 1.39 -0.45 -7.37
C PHE A 116 2.37 -1.13 -8.33
N THR A 117 1.83 -1.79 -9.35
CA THR A 117 2.60 -2.53 -10.37
C THR A 117 2.27 -1.97 -11.75
N ARG A 118 3.27 -1.48 -12.49
CA ARG A 118 3.07 -0.94 -13.84
C ARG A 118 4.24 -1.30 -14.74
N GLU A 119 3.99 -1.19 -16.03
CA GLU A 119 5.00 -1.21 -17.09
C GLU A 119 5.20 0.24 -17.55
N GLU A 120 6.42 0.76 -17.49
CA GLU A 120 6.73 2.13 -17.91
C GLU A 120 6.53 2.30 -19.43
N SER A 121 6.85 1.25 -20.19
CA SER A 121 6.64 1.16 -21.65
C SER A 121 5.18 1.09 -22.09
N ASN A 122 4.23 1.01 -21.15
CA ASN A 122 2.82 1.00 -21.48
C ASN A 122 2.33 2.42 -21.85
N GLU A 123 2.04 2.64 -23.12
CA GLU A 123 1.58 3.91 -23.68
C GLU A 123 0.37 4.52 -22.95
N VAL A 124 -0.55 3.70 -22.45
CA VAL A 124 -1.74 4.20 -21.72
C VAL A 124 -1.33 4.72 -20.35
N TYR A 125 -0.49 3.96 -19.64
CA TYR A 125 0.07 4.40 -18.37
C TYR A 125 0.89 5.67 -18.54
N TYR A 126 1.89 5.62 -19.43
CA TYR A 126 2.88 6.65 -19.67
C TYR A 126 2.25 8.00 -20.05
N HIS A 127 1.27 8.00 -20.95
CA HIS A 127 0.67 9.26 -21.42
C HIS A 127 -0.56 9.71 -20.64
N TRP A 128 -1.26 8.83 -19.95
CA TRP A 128 -2.59 9.15 -19.38
C TRP A 128 -2.70 8.77 -17.92
N GLU A 129 -2.59 7.48 -17.59
CA GLU A 129 -2.90 6.98 -16.24
C GLU A 129 -1.99 7.62 -15.18
N VAL A 130 -0.70 7.82 -15.47
CA VAL A 130 0.26 8.40 -14.53
C VAL A 130 -0.16 9.79 -14.01
N HIS A 131 -0.97 10.54 -14.78
CA HIS A 131 -1.50 11.84 -14.35
C HIS A 131 -2.46 11.72 -13.16
N ASP A 132 -3.10 10.56 -12.98
CA ASP A 132 -4.03 10.29 -11.88
C ASP A 132 -3.32 10.16 -10.52
N LEU A 133 -1.98 10.03 -10.51
CA LEU A 133 -1.18 10.11 -9.29
C LEU A 133 -1.45 11.40 -8.50
N ARG A 134 -1.90 12.47 -9.16
CA ARG A 134 -2.31 13.74 -8.53
C ARG A 134 -3.47 13.61 -7.54
N MET A 135 -4.26 12.53 -7.62
CA MET A 135 -5.34 12.26 -6.67
C MET A 135 -4.83 11.80 -5.28
N PHE A 136 -3.60 11.28 -5.23
CA PHE A 136 -2.97 10.72 -4.03
C PHE A 136 -2.23 11.80 -3.21
N VAL A 137 -2.93 12.90 -2.93
CA VAL A 137 -2.40 14.15 -2.36
C VAL A 137 -1.71 14.03 -0.99
N ASN A 138 -1.93 12.90 -0.30
CA ASN A 138 -1.50 12.67 1.08
C ASN A 138 -0.42 11.58 1.19
N VAL A 139 0.01 11.02 0.05
CA VAL A 139 1.02 9.97 -0.01
C VAL A 139 2.39 10.55 0.30
N LYS A 140 3.08 9.89 1.23
CA LYS A 140 4.42 10.21 1.72
C LYS A 140 5.48 9.33 1.06
N GLU A 141 5.12 8.12 0.64
CA GLU A 141 6.04 7.15 0.02
C GLU A 141 5.29 6.35 -1.06
N MET A 142 5.95 6.11 -2.20
CA MET A 142 5.41 5.34 -3.31
C MET A 142 6.33 4.18 -3.67
N TYR A 143 5.75 3.00 -3.84
CA TYR A 143 6.45 1.76 -4.15
C TYR A 143 5.96 1.23 -5.49
N VAL A 144 6.85 1.21 -6.47
CA VAL A 144 6.57 0.80 -7.83
C VAL A 144 7.19 -0.57 -8.07
N VAL A 145 6.38 -1.55 -8.42
CA VAL A 145 6.89 -2.81 -8.99
C VAL A 145 7.03 -2.61 -10.49
N CYS A 146 8.27 -2.62 -10.99
CA CYS A 146 8.64 -2.32 -12.37
C CYS A 146 8.38 -3.53 -13.28
N ALA A 147 7.14 -3.76 -13.69
CA ALA A 147 6.72 -5.02 -14.32
C ALA A 147 7.46 -5.35 -15.63
N ASP A 148 7.90 -4.35 -16.38
CA ASP A 148 8.68 -4.46 -17.62
C ASP A 148 10.20 -4.43 -17.43
N GLY A 149 10.67 -4.42 -16.17
CA GLY A 149 12.09 -4.38 -15.82
C GLY A 149 12.51 -3.03 -15.26
N LEU A 150 13.59 -2.99 -14.47
CA LEU A 150 14.09 -1.77 -13.84
C LEU A 150 14.63 -0.75 -14.85
N ASP A 151 15.16 -1.23 -15.96
CA ASP A 151 15.74 -0.44 -17.06
C ASP A 151 14.71 0.48 -17.71
N ALA A 152 13.47 0.00 -17.87
CA ALA A 152 12.40 0.80 -18.44
C ALA A 152 12.06 2.05 -17.61
N TRP A 153 12.36 2.03 -16.30
CA TRP A 153 12.03 3.09 -15.35
C TRP A 153 13.12 4.14 -15.18
N ILE A 154 14.24 4.02 -15.91
CA ILE A 154 15.27 5.07 -15.97
C ILE A 154 14.64 6.33 -16.55
N GLY A 155 14.70 7.44 -15.81
CA GLY A 155 14.09 8.71 -16.20
C GLY A 155 12.67 8.95 -15.65
N ALA A 156 12.02 7.95 -15.05
CA ALA A 156 10.64 8.08 -14.57
C ALA A 156 10.44 9.22 -13.54
N LEU A 157 11.47 9.59 -12.78
CA LEU A 157 11.44 10.71 -11.84
C LEU A 157 11.52 12.09 -12.53
N GLU A 158 12.12 12.17 -13.72
CA GLU A 158 12.19 13.40 -14.51
C GLU A 158 10.94 13.57 -15.40
N GLU A 159 10.38 12.46 -15.86
CA GLU A 159 9.29 12.45 -16.84
C GLU A 159 7.91 12.56 -16.19
N HIS A 160 7.74 12.07 -14.97
CA HIS A 160 6.44 11.99 -14.29
C HIS A 160 6.36 12.82 -13.02
N TYR A 161 5.13 13.18 -12.65
CA TYR A 161 4.86 13.87 -11.40
C TYR A 161 4.64 12.88 -10.25
N TRP A 162 5.44 13.01 -9.19
CA TRP A 162 5.35 12.20 -7.98
C TRP A 162 4.84 13.03 -6.79
N PRO A 163 3.62 12.78 -6.26
CA PRO A 163 3.05 13.61 -5.18
C PRO A 163 3.82 13.54 -3.86
N CYS A 164 4.67 12.53 -3.67
CA CYS A 164 5.49 12.35 -2.49
C CYS A 164 6.92 12.91 -2.59
N GLY A 165 7.27 13.51 -3.74
CA GLY A 165 8.64 13.90 -4.06
C GLY A 165 9.49 12.70 -4.52
N ASP A 166 10.42 12.96 -5.43
CA ASP A 166 11.25 11.96 -6.09
C ASP A 166 12.04 11.12 -5.08
N GLU A 167 12.47 11.72 -3.97
CA GLU A 167 13.23 11.05 -2.92
C GLU A 167 12.43 10.01 -2.13
N ASN A 168 11.10 9.96 -2.30
CA ASN A 168 10.22 9.01 -1.61
C ASN A 168 9.55 8.01 -2.56
N VAL A 169 10.10 7.86 -3.77
CA VAL A 169 9.73 6.81 -4.72
C VAL A 169 10.72 5.65 -4.62
N PHE A 170 10.18 4.44 -4.59
CA PHE A 170 10.92 3.19 -4.44
C PHE A 170 10.59 2.27 -5.62
N PHE A 171 11.58 1.94 -6.43
CA PHE A 171 11.48 1.01 -7.56
C PHE A 171 11.88 -0.39 -7.12
N ILE A 172 11.03 -1.37 -7.39
CA ILE A 172 11.16 -2.75 -6.94
C ILE A 172 11.34 -3.64 -8.17
N ASP A 173 12.38 -4.47 -8.17
CA ASP A 173 12.61 -5.47 -9.20
C ASP A 173 11.46 -6.49 -9.20
N PRO A 174 10.74 -6.70 -10.32
CA PRO A 174 9.66 -7.69 -10.38
C PRO A 174 10.14 -9.13 -10.15
N LYS A 175 11.44 -9.41 -10.29
CA LYS A 175 12.05 -10.73 -10.11
C LYS A 175 12.57 -10.96 -8.68
N ASP A 176 12.82 -9.90 -7.92
CA ASP A 176 13.30 -9.97 -6.53
C ASP A 176 12.79 -8.77 -5.72
N ASP A 177 11.75 -9.01 -4.92
CA ASP A 177 11.14 -8.00 -4.04
C ASP A 177 12.13 -7.35 -3.04
N ASN A 178 13.31 -7.95 -2.81
CA ASN A 178 14.35 -7.36 -1.95
C ASN A 178 15.23 -6.35 -2.68
N ARG A 179 15.23 -6.32 -4.01
CA ARG A 179 15.96 -5.34 -4.81
C ARG A 179 15.09 -4.09 -4.94
N VAL A 180 15.32 -3.16 -4.03
CA VAL A 180 14.59 -1.90 -3.95
C VAL A 180 15.55 -0.73 -4.11
N PHE A 181 15.25 0.14 -5.07
CA PHE A 181 16.03 1.32 -5.43
C PHE A 181 15.24 2.57 -5.11
N ARG A 182 15.87 3.57 -4.51
CA ARG A 182 15.15 4.75 -3.98
C ARG A 182 15.57 6.02 -4.69
N GLY A 183 14.59 6.76 -5.20
CA GLY A 183 14.79 8.07 -5.81
C GLY A 183 15.82 8.06 -6.95
N ASN A 184 16.38 9.24 -7.24
CA ASN A 184 17.37 9.41 -8.31
C ASN A 184 18.63 8.57 -8.08
N GLU A 185 19.14 8.50 -6.84
CA GLU A 185 20.29 7.65 -6.50
C GLU A 185 20.04 6.17 -6.80
N GLY A 186 18.79 5.72 -6.65
CA GLY A 186 18.37 4.37 -7.01
C GLY A 186 18.33 4.14 -8.51
N LEU A 187 17.82 5.10 -9.28
CA LEU A 187 17.82 5.03 -10.74
C LEU A 187 19.24 5.07 -11.33
N ASP A 188 20.15 5.87 -10.76
CA ASP A 188 21.56 5.91 -11.16
C ASP A 188 22.23 4.54 -10.96
N GLN A 189 21.96 3.87 -9.83
CA GLN A 189 22.45 2.50 -9.58
C GLN A 189 21.93 1.49 -10.59
N ILE A 190 20.67 1.63 -11.01
CA ILE A 190 20.08 0.77 -12.05
C ILE A 190 20.78 1.00 -13.40
N ALA A 191 21.00 2.26 -13.78
CA ALA A 191 21.69 2.63 -15.01
C ALA A 191 23.11 2.07 -15.06
N ASP A 192 23.88 2.23 -13.98
CA ASP A 192 25.22 1.68 -13.84
C ASP A 192 25.22 0.15 -14.00
N MET A 193 24.29 -0.56 -13.35
CA MET A 193 24.18 -2.02 -13.43
C MET A 193 23.99 -2.52 -14.87
N ILE A 194 23.19 -1.81 -15.67
CA ILE A 194 22.92 -2.16 -17.06
C ILE A 194 24.17 -1.92 -17.91
N ASP A 195 24.84 -0.79 -17.73
CA ASP A 195 26.07 -0.46 -18.45
C ASP A 195 27.14 -1.53 -18.23
N TRP A 196 27.38 -1.96 -16.98
CA TRP A 196 28.33 -3.06 -16.69
C TRP A 196 27.95 -4.39 -17.37
N SER A 197 26.66 -4.73 -17.42
CA SER A 197 26.20 -5.97 -18.08
C SER A 197 26.47 -6.00 -19.59
N SER A 198 26.58 -4.83 -20.23
CA SER A 198 26.85 -4.70 -21.66
C SER A 198 28.32 -4.94 -22.04
N TYR A 199 29.24 -4.92 -21.08
CA TYR A 199 30.68 -5.18 -21.27
C TYR A 199 31.09 -6.65 -21.01
N GLU A 200 30.21 -7.49 -20.47
CA GLU A 200 30.48 -8.91 -20.18
C GLU A 200 29.99 -9.87 -21.30
N LEU A 201 29.49 -9.33 -22.42
CA LEU A 201 29.07 -10.06 -23.63
C LEU A 201 30.04 -9.85 -24.80
#